data_AF-A0A094KHQ4-F1
#
_entry.id   AF-A0A094KHQ4-F1
#
_cell.length_a   1.000
_cell.length_b   1.000
_cell.length_c   1.000
_cell.angle_alpha   90.00
_cell.angle_beta   90.00
_cell.angle_gamma   90.00
#
_symmetry.space_group_name_H-M   'P 1'
#
loop_
_entity.id
_entity.type
_entity.pdbx_description
1 polymer ?
#
loop_
_entity_poly.entity_id
_entity_poly.type
_entity_poly.pdbx_seq_one_letter_code
_entity_poly.pdbx_strand_id
1 'polypeptide(L)'
;GSNFIAGVFIQAMNKKMSIYDAMMRGLLTPGTALVLLEAQAASGFLTDPVRNENLSVKEALTAGLIGRDFYEKLLSAEGAVTGYTEPYTGRKISLFQAMKKEFIVKEHAIRLLEAQIATGGIIDPVHSHRIPVEAAYQSGYFDQEMYQFLSNPKNQTRSCFDPNTHENLTYTQLLRRCVPDPDTGLLML
;
A
#
# COMPACT_ATOMS: atom_id res chain seq x y z
N GLY A 1 1.44 7.27 -9.25
CA GLY A 1 1.68 6.07 -10.07
C GLY A 1 0.58 5.08 -9.81
N SER A 2 0.09 4.39 -10.83
CA SER A 2 -1.06 3.45 -10.79
C SER A 2 -0.66 1.97 -10.63
N ASN A 3 0.58 1.69 -10.23
CA ASN A 3 1.13 0.33 -10.15
C ASN A 3 0.80 -0.37 -8.82
N PHE A 4 -0.45 -0.37 -8.39
CA PHE A 4 -0.90 -1.09 -7.19
C PHE A 4 -2.14 -1.94 -7.51
N ILE A 5 -2.37 -2.97 -6.68
CA ILE A 5 -3.57 -3.81 -6.79
C ILE A 5 -4.79 -2.99 -6.36
N ALA A 6 -5.67 -2.67 -7.30
CA ALA A 6 -6.83 -1.80 -7.11
C ALA A 6 -8.06 -2.53 -6.54
N GLY A 7 -8.20 -3.82 -6.86
CA GLY A 7 -9.37 -4.62 -6.54
C GLY A 7 -9.23 -6.08 -6.92
N VAL A 8 -10.34 -6.80 -6.89
CA VAL A 8 -10.45 -8.20 -7.32
C VAL A 8 -11.36 -8.29 -8.54
N PHE A 9 -10.96 -9.11 -9.52
CA PHE A 9 -11.75 -9.37 -10.72
C PHE A 9 -12.14 -10.85 -10.82
N ILE A 10 -13.43 -11.13 -10.67
CA ILE A 10 -13.97 -12.48 -10.84
C ILE A 10 -14.24 -12.73 -12.32
N GLN A 11 -13.28 -13.37 -12.99
CA GLN A 11 -13.34 -13.67 -14.43
C GLN A 11 -14.61 -14.42 -14.83
N ALA A 12 -14.99 -15.46 -14.08
CA ALA A 12 -16.16 -16.29 -14.38
C ALA A 12 -17.50 -15.52 -14.38
N MET A 13 -17.56 -14.39 -13.68
CA MET A 13 -18.75 -13.54 -13.59
C MET A 13 -18.59 -12.20 -14.31
N ASN A 14 -17.42 -11.97 -14.93
CA ASN A 14 -17.03 -10.67 -15.48
C ASN A 14 -17.30 -9.51 -14.49
N LYS A 15 -16.92 -9.68 -13.22
CA LYS A 15 -17.28 -8.76 -12.14
C LYS A 15 -16.07 -8.28 -11.37
N LYS A 16 -15.88 -6.96 -11.32
CA LYS A 16 -14.91 -6.29 -10.44
C LYS A 16 -15.53 -5.89 -9.10
N MET A 17 -14.70 -5.83 -8.06
CA MET A 17 -15.08 -5.39 -6.72
C MET A 17 -13.91 -4.76 -5.98
N SER A 18 -14.22 -3.96 -4.96
CA SER A 18 -13.23 -3.42 -4.04
C SER A 18 -12.55 -4.53 -3.23
N ILE A 19 -11.34 -4.25 -2.72
CA ILE A 19 -10.62 -5.18 -1.85
C ILE A 19 -11.42 -5.50 -0.58
N TYR A 20 -12.06 -4.48 0.00
CA TYR A 20 -12.85 -4.65 1.22
C TYR A 20 -14.09 -5.52 0.97
N ASP A 21 -14.79 -5.31 -0.15
CA ASP A 21 -15.93 -6.17 -0.53
C ASP A 21 -15.52 -7.63 -0.77
N ALA A 22 -14.36 -7.83 -1.42
CA ALA A 22 -13.82 -9.18 -1.64
C ALA A 22 -13.51 -9.87 -0.31
N MET A 23 -12.97 -9.14 0.67
CA MET A 23 -12.76 -9.64 2.03
C MET A 23 -14.08 -9.99 2.72
N MET A 24 -15.06 -9.10 2.67
CA MET A 24 -16.38 -9.32 3.31
C MET A 24 -17.12 -10.52 2.72
N ARG A 25 -16.84 -10.89 1.47
CA ARG A 25 -17.36 -12.07 0.78
C ARG A 25 -16.52 -13.34 1.00
N GLY A 26 -15.42 -13.26 1.75
CA GLY A 26 -14.52 -14.37 2.02
C GLY A 26 -13.60 -14.76 0.85
N LEU A 27 -13.49 -13.93 -0.18
CA LEU A 27 -12.60 -14.15 -1.33
C LEU A 27 -11.15 -13.77 -0.99
N LEU A 28 -10.96 -12.81 -0.09
CA LEU A 28 -9.67 -12.44 0.47
C LEU A 28 -9.67 -12.66 1.98
N THR A 29 -8.51 -13.08 2.49
CA THR A 29 -8.30 -13.10 3.94
C THR A 29 -8.19 -11.66 4.47
N PRO A 30 -8.62 -11.38 5.72
CA PRO A 30 -8.48 -10.04 6.30
C PRO A 30 -7.04 -9.52 6.32
N GLY A 31 -6.08 -10.40 6.56
CA GLY A 31 -4.65 -10.05 6.52
C GLY A 31 -4.19 -9.60 5.13
N THR A 32 -4.59 -10.31 4.07
CA THR A 32 -4.25 -9.92 2.70
C THR A 32 -4.94 -8.63 2.31
N ALA A 33 -6.24 -8.50 2.60
CA ALA A 33 -7.01 -7.29 2.30
C ALA A 33 -6.39 -6.03 2.94
N LEU A 34 -5.96 -6.14 4.21
CA LEU A 34 -5.28 -5.04 4.90
C LEU A 34 -3.98 -4.66 4.19
N VAL A 35 -3.15 -5.64 3.81
CA VAL A 35 -1.88 -5.37 3.09
C VAL A 35 -2.13 -4.62 1.79
N LEU A 36 -3.14 -5.04 1.02
CA LEU A 36 -3.45 -4.42 -0.27
C LEU A 36 -3.98 -2.98 -0.09
N LEU A 37 -4.87 -2.75 0.88
CA LEU A 37 -5.40 -1.42 1.17
C LEU A 37 -4.34 -0.48 1.77
N GLU A 38 -3.45 -0.98 2.62
CA GLU A 38 -2.30 -0.21 3.14
C GLU A 38 -1.36 0.22 2.00
N ALA A 39 -1.12 -0.66 1.01
CA ALA A 39 -0.32 -0.32 -0.16
C ALA A 39 -0.96 0.78 -1.03
N GLN A 40 -2.30 0.77 -1.15
CA GLN A 40 -3.05 1.85 -1.82
C GLN A 40 -2.92 3.16 -1.04
N ALA A 41 -3.24 3.16 0.25
CA ALA A 41 -3.18 4.35 1.11
C ALA A 41 -1.76 4.95 1.14
N ALA A 42 -0.73 4.12 1.27
CA ALA A 42 0.68 4.55 1.22
C ALA A 42 1.18 4.91 -0.18
N SER A 43 0.34 4.76 -1.21
CA SER A 43 0.58 5.25 -2.58
C SER A 43 -0.22 6.51 -2.91
N GLY A 44 -1.13 6.94 -2.03
CA GLY A 44 -1.78 8.25 -2.05
C GLY A 44 -3.28 8.21 -1.76
N PHE A 45 -3.99 7.21 -2.28
CA PHE A 45 -5.44 7.13 -2.20
C PHE A 45 -5.90 5.68 -2.11
N LEU A 46 -7.07 5.45 -1.54
CA LEU A 46 -7.82 4.22 -1.72
C LEU A 46 -8.63 4.30 -3.01
N THR A 47 -8.60 3.24 -3.81
CA THR A 47 -9.28 3.22 -5.10
C THR A 47 -10.56 2.40 -5.01
N ASP A 48 -11.67 2.98 -5.45
CA ASP A 48 -12.88 2.23 -5.79
C ASP A 48 -12.78 1.80 -7.27
N PRO A 49 -12.49 0.52 -7.58
CA PRO A 49 -12.33 0.06 -8.96
C PRO A 49 -13.66 -0.03 -9.72
N VAL A 50 -14.81 -0.01 -9.03
CA VAL A 50 -16.14 -0.07 -9.65
C VAL A 50 -16.54 1.31 -10.13
N ARG A 51 -16.31 2.34 -9.30
CA ARG A 51 -16.61 3.75 -9.61
C ARG A 51 -15.46 4.48 -10.30
N ASN A 52 -14.27 3.88 -10.31
CA ASN A 52 -13.02 4.49 -10.77
C ASN A 52 -12.72 5.81 -10.04
N GLU A 53 -12.91 5.81 -8.72
CA GLU A 53 -12.70 6.96 -7.85
C GLU A 53 -11.51 6.74 -6.92
N ASN A 54 -10.77 7.80 -6.63
CA ASN A 54 -9.69 7.82 -5.65
C ASN A 54 -10.14 8.65 -4.45
N LEU A 55 -10.07 8.06 -3.26
CA LEU A 55 -10.57 8.64 -2.02
C LEU A 55 -9.44 8.67 -0.98
N SER A 56 -9.38 9.75 -0.18
CA SER A 56 -8.62 9.70 1.08
C SER A 56 -9.19 8.62 2.00
N VAL A 57 -8.42 8.19 3.01
CA VAL A 57 -8.89 7.16 3.97
C VAL A 57 -10.18 7.58 4.67
N LYS A 58 -10.31 8.87 5.00
CA LYS A 58 -11.52 9.42 5.62
C LYS A 58 -12.72 9.42 4.69
N GLU A 59 -12.53 9.79 3.43
CA GLU A 59 -13.59 9.75 2.42
C GLU A 59 -14.01 8.31 2.12
N ALA A 60 -13.06 7.39 2.02
CA ALA A 60 -13.32 5.96 1.82
C ALA A 60 -14.16 5.36 2.95
N LEU A 61 -13.89 5.73 4.21
CA LEU A 61 -14.72 5.32 5.34
C LEU A 61 -16.14 5.88 5.22
N THR A 62 -16.26 7.16 4.84
CA THR A 62 -17.57 7.84 4.70
C THR A 62 -18.39 7.24 3.56
N ALA A 63 -17.74 6.85 2.47
CA ALA A 63 -18.35 6.21 1.30
C ALA A 63 -18.61 4.71 1.51
N GLY A 64 -18.15 4.11 2.60
CA GLY A 64 -18.29 2.68 2.87
C GLY A 64 -17.35 1.78 2.05
N LEU A 65 -16.32 2.35 1.42
CA LEU A 65 -15.29 1.60 0.70
C LEU A 65 -14.40 0.78 1.66
N ILE A 66 -14.32 1.22 2.92
CA ILE A 66 -13.64 0.51 4.02
C ILE A 66 -14.49 0.53 5.29
N GLY A 67 -14.23 -0.41 6.19
CA GLY A 67 -14.82 -0.43 7.54
C GLY A 67 -13.97 0.27 8.60
N ARG A 68 -14.60 0.52 9.75
CA ARG A 68 -13.97 1.15 10.93
C ARG A 68 -12.82 0.34 11.50
N ASP A 69 -12.88 -0.98 11.34
CA ASP A 69 -11.86 -1.94 11.73
C ASP A 69 -10.50 -1.72 11.04
N PHE A 70 -10.51 -1.07 9.87
CA PHE A 70 -9.30 -0.79 9.08
C PHE A 70 -8.88 0.69 9.16
N TYR A 71 -9.78 1.58 9.58
CA TYR A 71 -9.59 3.03 9.49
C TYR A 71 -8.27 3.53 10.11
N GLU A 72 -7.99 3.21 11.38
CA GLU A 72 -6.77 3.70 12.06
C GLU A 72 -5.48 3.20 11.41
N LYS A 73 -5.48 1.95 10.94
CA LYS A 73 -4.32 1.34 10.27
C LYS A 73 -4.08 1.99 8.90
N LEU A 74 -5.14 2.20 8.14
CA LEU A 74 -5.07 2.86 6.84
C LEU A 74 -4.72 4.35 6.96
N LEU A 75 -5.21 5.03 7.98
CA LEU A 75 -4.85 6.43 8.26
C LEU A 75 -3.36 6.53 8.60
N SER A 76 -2.84 5.57 9.38
CA SER A 76 -1.40 5.47 9.64
C SER A 76 -0.61 5.22 8.35
N ALA A 77 -1.12 4.41 7.42
CA ALA A 77 -0.49 4.15 6.13
C ALA A 77 -0.55 5.36 5.17
N GLU A 78 -1.64 6.12 5.15
CA GLU A 78 -1.77 7.38 4.38
C GLU A 78 -0.76 8.45 4.83
N GLY A 79 -0.31 8.37 6.10
CA GLY A 79 0.82 9.14 6.63
C GLY A 79 2.12 8.96 5.83
N ALA A 80 2.30 7.84 5.14
CA ALA A 80 3.46 7.59 4.28
C ALA A 80 3.52 8.51 3.05
N VAL A 81 2.40 9.13 2.67
CA VAL A 81 2.29 10.08 1.55
C VAL A 81 2.17 11.51 2.07
N THR A 82 1.32 11.70 3.08
CA THR A 82 1.01 13.03 3.62
C THR A 82 2.04 13.55 4.62
N GLY A 83 2.92 12.67 5.10
CA GLY A 83 3.94 12.92 6.11
C GLY A 83 3.44 12.65 7.54
N TYR A 84 4.27 12.03 8.35
CA TYR A 84 4.02 11.86 9.78
C TYR A 84 4.34 13.16 10.50
N THR A 85 3.45 13.63 11.38
CA THR A 85 3.65 14.88 12.10
C THR A 85 4.41 14.62 13.40
N GLU A 86 5.58 15.23 13.56
CA GLU A 86 6.36 15.13 14.78
C GLU A 86 5.70 15.94 15.92
N PRO A 87 5.40 15.35 17.09
CA PRO A 87 4.59 16.00 18.14
C PRO A 87 5.15 17.34 18.66
N TYR A 88 6.47 17.49 18.72
CA TYR A 88 7.12 18.65 19.34
C TYR A 88 7.45 19.78 18.37
N THR A 89 7.69 19.46 17.10
CA THR A 89 8.10 20.44 16.09
C THR A 89 6.99 20.76 15.09
N GLY A 90 5.94 19.94 15.03
CA GLY A 90 4.91 20.00 13.99
C GLY A 90 5.45 19.68 12.59
N ARG A 91 6.72 19.27 12.47
CA ARG A 91 7.36 19.01 11.19
C ARG A 91 6.85 17.69 10.62
N LYS A 92 6.54 17.71 9.31
CA LYS A 92 6.28 16.49 8.55
C LYS A 92 7.58 15.75 8.26
N ILE A 93 7.59 14.46 8.57
CA ILE A 93 8.71 13.55 8.31
C ILE A 93 8.26 12.40 7.41
N SER A 94 9.22 11.81 6.70
CA SER A 94 8.98 10.65 5.82
C SER A 94 8.65 9.39 6.63
N LEU A 95 8.07 8.40 5.95
CA LEU A 95 7.84 7.06 6.49
C LEU A 95 9.10 6.45 7.12
N PHE A 96 10.23 6.55 6.43
CA PHE A 96 11.49 6.01 6.91
C PHE A 96 12.00 6.72 8.16
N GLN A 97 11.88 8.05 8.21
CA GLN A 97 12.24 8.82 9.40
C GLN A 97 11.29 8.52 10.56
N ALA A 98 10.00 8.38 10.30
CA ALA A 98 9.01 7.98 11.30
C ALA A 98 9.32 6.60 11.88
N MET A 99 9.75 5.66 11.04
CA MET A 99 10.21 4.33 11.47
C MET A 99 11.46 4.41 12.35
N LYS A 100 12.50 5.16 11.94
CA LYS A 100 13.74 5.32 12.74
C LYS A 100 13.48 6.03 14.08
N LYS A 101 12.42 6.84 14.16
CA LYS A 101 11.97 7.55 15.38
C LYS A 101 10.85 6.83 16.13
N GLU A 102 10.51 5.61 15.73
CA GLU A 102 9.50 4.75 16.38
C GLU A 102 8.08 5.33 16.44
N PHE A 103 7.73 6.27 15.55
CA PHE A 103 6.35 6.76 15.41
C PHE A 103 5.43 5.77 14.70
N ILE A 104 6.01 4.76 14.03
CA ILE A 104 5.31 3.66 13.39
C ILE A 104 6.07 2.36 13.69
N VAL A 105 5.32 1.28 13.90
CA VAL A 105 5.88 -0.06 14.12
C VAL A 105 6.76 -0.46 12.93
N LYS A 106 7.97 -0.95 13.22
CA LYS A 106 9.01 -1.20 12.21
C LYS A 106 8.54 -2.16 11.11
N GLU A 107 7.85 -3.24 11.48
CA GLU A 107 7.33 -4.24 10.53
C GLU A 107 6.28 -3.65 9.61
N HIS A 108 5.45 -2.73 10.12
CA HIS A 108 4.47 -2.01 9.31
C HIS A 108 5.18 -1.08 8.32
N ALA A 109 6.13 -0.27 8.80
CA ALA A 109 6.87 0.65 7.95
C ALA A 109 7.67 -0.06 6.85
N ILE A 110 8.29 -1.21 7.16
CA ILE A 110 8.98 -2.06 6.18
C ILE A 110 8.05 -2.44 5.03
N ARG A 111 6.84 -2.93 5.34
CA ARG A 111 5.85 -3.31 4.31
C ARG A 111 5.41 -2.11 3.45
N LEU A 112 5.25 -0.94 4.05
CA LEU A 112 4.91 0.28 3.31
C LEU A 112 6.07 0.76 2.41
N LEU A 113 7.32 0.65 2.87
CA LEU A 113 8.51 0.95 2.06
C LEU A 113 8.66 -0.02 0.87
N GLU A 114 8.43 -1.32 1.09
CA GLU A 114 8.39 -2.31 0.01
C GLU A 114 7.35 -1.95 -1.05
N ALA A 115 6.13 -1.58 -0.61
CA ALA A 115 5.07 -1.16 -1.50
C ALA A 115 5.45 0.10 -2.30
N GLN A 116 6.04 1.12 -1.65
CA GLN A 116 6.50 2.32 -2.34
C GLN A 116 7.54 2.01 -3.43
N ILE A 117 8.54 1.19 -3.13
CA ILE A 117 9.57 0.76 -4.09
C ILE A 117 8.94 -0.01 -5.26
N ALA A 118 8.07 -0.98 -4.96
CA ALA A 118 7.39 -1.79 -5.97
C ALA A 118 6.50 -0.94 -6.91
N THR A 119 6.01 0.20 -6.41
CA THR A 119 5.11 1.10 -7.13
C THR A 119 5.81 2.34 -7.73
N GLY A 120 7.16 2.34 -7.76
CA GLY A 120 7.95 3.30 -8.55
C GLY A 120 8.91 4.20 -7.77
N GLY A 121 9.09 3.99 -6.46
CA GLY A 121 10.09 4.71 -5.66
C GLY A 121 9.54 5.25 -4.34
N ILE A 122 10.45 5.81 -3.54
CA ILE A 122 10.17 6.35 -2.20
C ILE A 122 9.37 7.64 -2.32
N ILE A 123 8.44 7.89 -1.40
CA ILE A 123 7.65 9.11 -1.40
C ILE A 123 8.34 10.22 -0.60
N ASP A 124 8.48 11.38 -1.24
CA ASP A 124 8.77 12.64 -0.56
C ASP A 124 7.47 13.22 0.01
N PRO A 125 7.31 13.30 1.34
CA PRO A 125 6.09 13.78 1.96
C PRO A 125 5.91 15.31 1.89
N VAL A 126 6.96 16.07 1.57
CA VAL A 126 6.94 17.54 1.49
C VAL A 126 6.48 17.98 0.10
N HIS A 127 7.03 17.35 -0.93
CA HIS A 127 6.73 17.68 -2.34
C HIS A 127 5.71 16.73 -2.99
N SER A 128 5.21 15.76 -2.22
CA SER A 128 4.13 14.82 -2.60
C SER A 128 4.37 14.11 -3.94
N HIS A 129 5.61 13.74 -4.23
CA HIS A 129 5.96 12.95 -5.41
C HIS A 129 6.92 11.81 -5.06
N ARG A 130 7.06 10.87 -6.00
CA ARG A 130 7.99 9.74 -5.86
C ARG A 130 9.36 10.13 -6.35
N ILE A 131 10.37 9.83 -5.54
CA ILE A 131 11.77 10.04 -5.86
C ILE A 131 12.48 8.68 -6.06
N PRO A 132 13.47 8.61 -6.95
CA PRO A 132 14.35 7.44 -7.06
C PRO A 132 15.02 7.12 -5.73
N VAL A 133 15.37 5.85 -5.53
CA VAL A 133 16.01 5.35 -4.31
C VAL A 133 17.31 6.11 -4.01
N GLU A 134 18.08 6.42 -5.04
CA GLU A 134 19.35 7.15 -4.93
C GLU A 134 19.15 8.60 -4.43
N ALA A 135 18.08 9.27 -4.88
CA ALA A 135 17.72 10.60 -4.41
C ALA A 135 17.16 10.57 -2.98
N ALA A 136 16.48 9.48 -2.61
CA ALA A 136 15.96 9.27 -1.26
C ALA A 136 17.09 9.12 -0.22
N TYR A 137 18.23 8.55 -0.60
CA TYR A 137 19.42 8.50 0.26
C TYR A 137 19.93 9.89 0.63
N GLN A 138 20.05 10.78 -0.36
CA GLN A 138 20.54 12.15 -0.16
C GLN A 138 19.60 12.98 0.73
N SER A 139 18.30 12.70 0.64
CA SER A 139 17.26 13.40 1.42
C SER A 139 17.02 12.79 2.81
N GLY A 140 17.67 11.67 3.12
CA GLY A 140 17.46 10.92 4.37
C GLY A 140 16.04 10.33 4.49
N TYR A 141 15.36 10.10 3.37
CA TYR A 141 14.06 9.43 3.30
C TYR A 141 14.18 7.92 3.08
N PHE A 142 15.40 7.45 2.89
CA PHE A 142 15.74 6.04 2.80
C PHE A 142 17.25 5.87 3.04
N ASP A 143 17.73 4.65 3.32
CA ASP A 143 19.17 4.37 3.42
C ASP A 143 19.56 3.05 2.73
N GLN A 144 20.86 2.92 2.44
CA GLN A 144 21.38 1.75 1.73
C GLN A 144 21.26 0.47 2.56
N GLU A 145 21.36 0.57 3.89
CA GLU A 145 21.16 -0.56 4.80
C GLU A 145 19.75 -1.14 4.66
N MET A 146 18.73 -0.28 4.67
CA MET A 146 17.35 -0.68 4.47
C MET A 146 17.14 -1.23 3.06
N TYR A 147 17.73 -0.64 2.03
CA TYR A 147 17.65 -1.19 0.67
C TYR A 147 18.20 -2.62 0.60
N GLN A 148 19.37 -2.87 1.19
CA GLN A 148 19.97 -4.20 1.26
C GLN A 148 19.09 -5.16 2.07
N PHE A 149 18.51 -4.68 3.17
CA PHE A 149 17.58 -5.46 4.00
C PHE A 149 16.35 -5.90 3.19
N LEU A 150 15.67 -4.99 2.48
CA LEU A 150 14.49 -5.29 1.66
C LEU A 150 14.80 -6.13 0.41
N SER A 151 16.01 -5.96 -0.14
CA SER A 151 16.45 -6.73 -1.32
C SER A 151 16.78 -8.17 -1.00
N ASN A 152 17.05 -8.51 0.27
CA ASN A 152 17.39 -9.86 0.68
C ASN A 152 16.14 -10.76 0.69
N PRO A 153 16.08 -11.83 -0.14
CA PRO A 153 14.93 -12.73 -0.19
C PRO A 153 14.56 -13.37 1.15
N LYS A 154 15.52 -13.52 2.08
CA LYS A 154 15.28 -14.07 3.42
C LYS A 154 14.47 -13.14 4.33
N ASN A 155 14.50 -11.84 4.05
CA ASN A 155 13.80 -10.82 4.83
C ASN A 155 12.43 -10.46 4.25
N GLN A 156 12.15 -10.92 3.02
CA GLN A 156 10.89 -10.62 2.35
C GLN A 156 9.72 -11.31 3.07
N THR A 157 8.75 -10.50 3.50
CA THR A 157 7.58 -11.02 4.20
C THR A 157 6.54 -11.49 3.18
N ARG A 158 6.17 -12.78 3.25
CA ARG A 158 5.09 -13.36 2.45
C ARG A 158 3.73 -13.09 3.09
N SER A 159 3.34 -11.82 3.14
CA SER A 159 2.16 -11.31 3.84
C SER A 159 0.86 -11.41 3.04
N CYS A 160 0.95 -11.73 1.75
CA CYS A 160 -0.19 -11.80 0.84
C CYS A 160 -0.51 -13.26 0.51
N PHE A 161 -1.76 -13.66 0.70
CA PHE A 161 -2.24 -14.98 0.28
C PHE A 161 -2.87 -14.87 -1.11
N ASP A 162 -2.41 -15.68 -2.07
CA ASP A 162 -3.02 -15.76 -3.39
C ASP A 162 -4.25 -16.68 -3.37
N PRO A 163 -5.48 -16.17 -3.59
CA PRO A 163 -6.68 -16.99 -3.58
C PRO A 163 -6.75 -18.00 -4.73
N ASN A 164 -5.97 -17.83 -5.81
CA ASN A 164 -5.99 -18.73 -6.97
C ASN A 164 -5.09 -19.95 -6.78
N THR A 165 -3.87 -19.75 -6.26
CA THR A 165 -2.89 -20.83 -6.08
C THR A 165 -2.77 -21.34 -4.65
N HIS A 166 -3.40 -20.66 -3.70
CA HIS A 166 -3.30 -20.93 -2.25
C HIS A 166 -1.87 -20.81 -1.70
N GLU A 167 -1.06 -19.92 -2.28
CA GLU A 167 0.32 -19.67 -1.87
C GLU A 167 0.46 -18.39 -1.05
N ASN A 168 1.38 -18.38 -0.08
CA ASN A 168 1.83 -17.15 0.57
C ASN A 168 2.92 -16.50 -0.30
N LEU A 169 2.68 -15.26 -0.71
CA LEU A 169 3.52 -14.47 -1.61
C LEU A 169 3.90 -13.13 -0.98
N THR A 170 4.98 -12.54 -1.48
CA THR A 170 5.26 -11.12 -1.24
C THR A 170 4.28 -10.24 -2.01
N TYR A 171 4.11 -8.99 -1.59
CA TYR A 171 3.26 -8.04 -2.32
C TYR A 171 3.68 -7.93 -3.80
N THR A 172 4.98 -7.81 -4.07
CA THR A 172 5.51 -7.71 -5.43
C THR A 172 5.24 -8.96 -6.27
N GLN A 173 5.29 -10.15 -5.66
CA GLN A 173 4.95 -11.40 -6.35
C GLN A 173 3.46 -11.45 -6.70
N LEU A 174 2.58 -11.03 -5.79
CA LEU A 174 1.14 -10.96 -6.04
C LEU A 174 0.80 -9.91 -7.11
N LEU A 175 1.43 -8.73 -7.04
CA LEU A 175 1.23 -7.65 -8.01
C LEU A 175 1.55 -8.09 -9.44
N ARG A 176 2.57 -8.92 -9.65
CA ARG A 176 2.95 -9.48 -10.96
C ARG A 176 1.92 -10.46 -11.53
N ARG A 177 1.02 -10.99 -10.70
CA ARG A 177 -0.07 -11.89 -11.13
C ARG A 177 -1.34 -11.13 -11.50
N CYS A 178 -1.42 -9.84 -11.18
CA CYS A 178 -2.58 -9.02 -11.46
C CYS A 178 -2.70 -8.70 -12.95
N VAL A 179 -3.93 -8.57 -13.42
CA VAL A 179 -4.27 -8.21 -14.80
C VAL A 179 -4.88 -6.82 -14.85
N PRO A 180 -4.63 -6.02 -15.91
CA PRO A 180 -5.28 -4.73 -16.05
C PRO A 180 -6.77 -4.91 -16.35
N ASP A 181 -7.63 -4.17 -15.66
CA ASP A 181 -9.03 -3.99 -16.00
C ASP A 181 -9.13 -3.34 -17.38
N PRO A 182 -9.91 -3.90 -18.32
CA PRO A 182 -9.93 -3.41 -19.71
C PRO A 182 -10.51 -1.99 -19.83
N ASP A 183 -11.37 -1.57 -18.89
CA ASP A 183 -12.03 -0.26 -18.94
C ASP A 183 -11.18 0.85 -18.31
N THR A 184 -10.52 0.54 -17.19
CA THR A 184 -9.83 1.54 -16.35
C THR A 184 -8.31 1.41 -16.38
N GLY A 185 -7.77 0.27 -16.83
CA GLY A 185 -6.34 -0.04 -16.76
C GLY A 185 -5.82 -0.33 -15.35
N LEU A 186 -6.69 -0.32 -14.33
CA LEU A 186 -6.33 -0.62 -12.95
C LEU A 186 -5.89 -2.08 -12.81
N LEU A 187 -4.87 -2.38 -12.02
CA LEU A 187 -4.44 -3.75 -11.79
C LEU A 187 -5.41 -4.46 -10.84
N MET A 188 -5.96 -5.58 -11.29
CA MET A 188 -6.93 -6.38 -10.57
C MET A 188 -6.34 -7.76 -10.27
N LEU A 189 -6.54 -8.22 -9.03
CA LEU A 189 -6.20 -9.58 -8.62
C LEU A 189 -7.22 -10.60 -9.13
#